data_AF-A0A2Y9QJ63-F1
#
_entry.id   AF-A0A2Y9QJ63-F1
#
_cell.length_a   1.000
_cell.length_b   1.000
_cell.length_c   1.000
_cell.angle_alpha   90.00
_cell.angle_beta   90.00
_cell.angle_gamma   90.00
#
_symmetry.space_group_name_H-M   'P 1'
#
loop_
_entity.id
_entity.type
_entity.pdbx_description
1 polymer ?
#
loop_
_entity_poly.entity_id
_entity_poly.type
_entity_poly.pdbx_seq_one_letter_code
_entity_poly.pdbx_strand_id
1 'polypeptide(L)'
;MRTHTRGAPSVFFIYLFCFASAYITDENPEVMIPFTNANYDNHPMLYFSRAEVAELQLRAANTHEHIAARLTEAVHTMLSSPLEYLPPWDPKDYSARWNEIYGNNLGALAMFCVLYPENIEARDMAKDYMERMAAQPSWLVKDAPWDEVPLAHSLVGFATAYDFLYNYLSKTQQEKFLEVIANASGYMYETSYRRGWGFQYLHNHQPTNCMALLTGSLVLMNQGYLQEAYLWTKQVLTIMEKSLILLREVTDGSLYEGVAYGSYTTRSLFQYMFLVQRHFEINHFGHPWLKQHFAFMYRTILPG
;
A
#
# COMPACT_ATOMS: atom_id res chain seq x y z
N MET A 1 2.80 6.68 27.18
CA MET A 1 3.67 5.51 27.41
C MET A 1 2.88 4.26 27.06
N ARG A 2 3.00 3.78 25.82
CA ARG A 2 2.35 2.55 25.34
C ARG A 2 3.33 1.39 25.49
N THR A 3 2.82 0.27 26.00
CA THR A 3 3.61 -0.90 26.40
C THR A 3 4.12 -1.66 25.18
N HIS A 4 5.43 -1.54 24.94
CA HIS A 4 6.18 -2.33 23.96
C HIS A 4 6.12 -3.81 24.40
N THR A 5 5.25 -4.61 23.77
CA THR A 5 5.15 -6.04 24.06
C THR A 5 5.96 -6.79 23.01
N ARG A 6 7.24 -7.06 23.30
CA ARG A 6 8.03 -8.03 22.56
C ARG A 6 7.64 -9.44 23.03
N GLY A 7 6.83 -10.14 22.25
CA GLY A 7 6.47 -11.54 22.47
C GLY A 7 6.09 -12.21 21.15
N ALA A 8 6.70 -13.36 20.87
CA ALA A 8 6.62 -14.14 19.62
C ALA A 8 5.20 -14.70 19.30
N PRO A 9 5.08 -15.41 18.17
CA PRO A 9 4.47 -14.95 16.92
C PRO A 9 2.94 -14.87 17.01
N SER A 10 2.39 -13.66 16.97
CA SER A 10 0.92 -13.45 16.94
C SER A 10 0.26 -13.78 15.60
N VAL A 11 1.02 -14.30 14.62
CA VAL A 11 0.48 -14.75 13.32
C VAL A 11 -0.48 -15.95 13.48
N PHE A 12 -0.39 -16.71 14.58
CA PHE A 12 -1.23 -17.89 14.82
C PHE A 12 -2.73 -17.59 15.05
N PHE A 13 -3.14 -16.37 15.42
CA PHE A 13 -4.55 -16.09 15.74
C PHE A 13 -5.38 -15.51 14.59
N ILE A 14 -4.75 -15.00 13.52
CA ILE A 14 -5.49 -14.50 12.34
C ILE A 14 -5.96 -15.66 11.47
N TYR A 15 -5.21 -16.77 11.43
CA TYR A 15 -5.54 -17.97 10.65
C TYR A 15 -6.86 -18.66 11.03
N LEU A 16 -7.27 -18.61 12.30
CA LEU A 16 -8.35 -19.47 12.79
C LEU A 16 -9.77 -19.02 12.40
N PHE A 17 -9.95 -17.79 11.89
CA PHE A 17 -11.27 -17.23 11.59
C PHE A 17 -11.69 -17.28 10.12
N CYS A 18 -10.80 -17.69 9.20
CA CYS A 18 -11.11 -17.74 7.77
C CYS A 18 -11.67 -19.10 7.27
N PHE A 19 -11.57 -20.18 8.05
CA PHE A 19 -12.07 -21.50 7.66
C PHE A 19 -13.46 -21.79 8.21
N ALA A 20 -14.48 -21.20 7.58
CA ALA A 20 -15.85 -21.70 7.70
C ALA A 20 -16.75 -21.37 6.50
N SER A 21 -16.24 -21.41 5.26
CA SER A 21 -17.05 -21.77 4.06
C SER A 21 -16.18 -21.93 2.81
N ALA A 22 -15.77 -23.16 2.48
CA ALA A 22 -15.29 -23.47 1.13
C ALA A 22 -15.64 -24.91 0.78
N TYR A 23 -16.73 -25.10 0.05
CA TYR A 23 -16.77 -26.19 -0.92
C TYR A 23 -16.15 -25.60 -2.20
N ILE A 24 -14.98 -26.13 -2.59
CA ILE A 24 -14.12 -25.72 -3.71
C ILE A 24 -13.38 -24.40 -3.43
N THR A 25 -12.04 -24.46 -3.32
CA THR A 25 -11.18 -23.34 -2.90
C THR A 25 -10.75 -22.50 -4.11
N ASP A 26 -10.60 -21.18 -3.92
CA ASP A 26 -10.03 -20.24 -4.91
C ASP A 26 -8.49 -20.18 -4.83
N GLU A 27 -7.87 -21.15 -4.18
CA GLU A 27 -6.44 -21.15 -3.93
C GLU A 27 -5.70 -21.69 -5.15
N ASN A 28 -4.68 -20.96 -5.61
CA ASN A 28 -3.71 -21.50 -6.57
C ASN A 28 -2.40 -21.78 -5.84
N PRO A 29 -2.12 -23.03 -5.44
CA PRO A 29 -0.91 -23.37 -4.67
C PRO A 29 0.39 -23.16 -5.47
N GLU A 30 0.31 -23.06 -6.80
CA GLU A 30 1.45 -22.83 -7.69
C GLU A 30 1.79 -21.33 -7.86
N VAL A 31 1.15 -20.44 -7.10
CA VAL A 31 1.48 -19.01 -7.17
C VAL A 31 2.91 -18.77 -6.69
N MET A 32 3.70 -18.05 -7.50
CA MET A 32 5.10 -17.73 -7.22
C MET A 32 5.29 -16.60 -6.20
N ILE A 33 4.44 -16.54 -5.17
CA ILE A 33 4.54 -15.58 -4.07
C ILE A 33 4.72 -16.38 -2.78
N PRO A 34 5.96 -16.53 -2.29
CA PRO A 34 6.23 -17.29 -1.10
C PRO A 34 5.63 -16.59 0.12
N PHE A 35 5.02 -17.37 1.01
CA PHE A 35 4.73 -16.93 2.36
C PHE A 35 6.04 -16.68 3.09
N THR A 36 6.22 -15.47 3.62
CA THR A 36 7.42 -15.09 4.36
C THR A 36 7.07 -14.95 5.83
N ASN A 37 7.64 -15.82 6.68
CA ASN A 37 7.53 -15.68 8.12
C ASN A 37 8.02 -14.29 8.57
N ALA A 38 7.24 -13.63 9.41
CA ALA A 38 7.58 -12.31 9.92
C ALA A 38 8.91 -12.36 10.69
N ASN A 39 9.82 -11.44 10.36
CA ASN A 39 11.06 -11.23 11.08
C ASN A 39 11.11 -9.79 11.58
N TYR A 40 10.75 -9.59 12.85
CA TYR A 40 10.60 -8.29 13.47
C TYR A 40 11.79 -7.37 13.22
N ASP A 41 11.50 -6.09 13.01
CA ASP A 41 12.48 -5.00 12.81
C ASP A 41 13.42 -5.19 11.61
N ASN A 42 12.99 -5.94 10.59
CA ASN A 42 13.70 -6.01 9.30
C ASN A 42 12.96 -5.22 8.23
N HIS A 43 13.69 -4.36 7.54
CA HIS A 43 13.19 -3.55 6.44
C HIS A 43 14.16 -3.62 5.24
N PRO A 44 13.65 -3.58 3.99
CA PRO A 44 12.22 -3.57 3.61
C PRO A 44 11.55 -4.92 3.88
N MET A 45 10.22 -4.93 4.01
CA MET A 45 9.44 -6.16 4.23
C MET A 45 8.11 -6.21 3.47
N LEU A 46 7.56 -5.08 3.04
CA LEU A 46 6.22 -5.04 2.46
C LEU A 46 6.15 -5.91 1.20
N TYR A 47 6.93 -5.58 0.18
CA TYR A 47 6.89 -6.26 -1.12
C TYR A 47 8.08 -7.19 -1.37
N PHE A 48 9.20 -6.91 -0.73
CA PHE A 48 10.45 -7.65 -0.84
C PHE A 48 11.25 -7.47 0.45
N SER A 49 12.17 -8.38 0.70
CA SER A 49 13.13 -8.33 1.80
C SER A 49 14.41 -7.62 1.38
N ARG A 50 15.24 -7.24 2.37
CA ARG A 50 16.56 -6.67 2.11
C ARG A 50 17.47 -7.57 1.25
N ALA A 51 17.35 -8.88 1.36
CA ALA A 51 18.15 -9.83 0.58
C ALA A 51 17.79 -9.81 -0.92
N GLU A 52 16.57 -9.41 -1.25
CA GLU A 52 16.06 -9.37 -2.63
C GLU A 52 16.47 -8.07 -3.37
N VAL A 53 16.98 -7.06 -2.66
CA VAL A 53 17.33 -5.75 -3.26
C VAL A 53 18.40 -5.87 -4.35
N ALA A 54 19.44 -6.69 -4.15
CA ALA A 54 20.49 -6.87 -5.16
C ALA A 54 19.94 -7.45 -6.47
N GLU A 55 18.97 -8.38 -6.39
CA GLU A 55 18.30 -8.94 -7.55
C GLU A 55 17.39 -7.91 -8.23
N LEU A 56 16.71 -7.04 -7.47
CA LEU A 56 15.91 -5.95 -8.04
C LEU A 56 16.79 -4.95 -8.81
N GLN A 57 17.97 -4.62 -8.29
CA GLN A 57 18.94 -3.77 -8.98
C GLN A 57 19.47 -4.43 -10.26
N LEU A 58 19.77 -5.72 -10.20
CA LEU A 58 20.17 -6.49 -11.38
C LEU A 58 19.05 -6.47 -12.44
N ARG A 59 17.80 -6.70 -12.04
CA ARG A 59 16.62 -6.62 -12.92
C ARG A 59 16.47 -5.26 -13.57
N ALA A 60 16.61 -4.19 -12.79
CA ALA A 60 16.53 -2.81 -13.27
C ALA A 60 17.60 -2.49 -14.33
N ALA A 61 18.77 -3.12 -14.25
CA ALA A 61 19.83 -2.98 -15.24
C ALA A 61 19.71 -3.95 -16.45
N ASN A 62 18.70 -4.83 -16.47
CA ASN A 62 18.54 -5.82 -17.54
C ASN A 62 17.08 -6.00 -18.02
N THR A 63 16.46 -7.12 -17.70
CA THR A 63 15.09 -7.55 -18.02
C THR A 63 14.01 -6.52 -17.70
N HIS A 64 14.22 -5.65 -16.70
CA HIS A 64 13.27 -4.61 -16.28
C HIS A 64 13.78 -3.20 -16.58
N GLU A 65 14.82 -3.04 -17.41
CA GLU A 65 15.39 -1.74 -17.80
C GLU A 65 14.33 -0.78 -18.32
N HIS A 66 13.41 -1.25 -19.17
CA HIS A 66 12.32 -0.44 -19.73
C HIS A 66 11.34 0.09 -18.66
N ILE A 67 11.15 -0.63 -17.55
CA ILE A 67 10.31 -0.18 -16.43
C ILE A 67 11.11 0.78 -15.54
N ALA A 68 12.37 0.42 -15.24
CA ALA A 68 13.28 1.25 -14.46
C ALA A 68 13.53 2.61 -15.13
N ALA A 69 13.62 2.66 -16.46
CA ALA A 69 13.76 3.90 -17.22
C ALA A 69 12.60 4.87 -16.99
N ARG A 70 11.37 4.37 -16.86
CA ARG A 70 10.20 5.23 -16.54
C ARG A 70 10.27 5.79 -15.11
N LEU A 71 10.79 5.02 -14.15
CA LEU A 71 11.05 5.53 -12.79
C LEU A 71 12.15 6.60 -12.81
N THR A 72 13.22 6.35 -13.56
CA THR A 72 14.33 7.30 -13.73
C THR A 72 13.86 8.60 -14.36
N GLU A 73 13.05 8.55 -15.42
CA GLU A 73 12.46 9.73 -16.05
C GLU A 73 11.62 10.53 -15.03
N ALA A 74 10.69 9.86 -14.33
CA ALA A 74 9.83 10.52 -13.34
C ALA A 74 10.64 11.20 -12.23
N VAL A 75 11.68 10.54 -11.71
CA VAL A 75 12.56 11.13 -10.68
C VAL A 75 13.42 12.25 -11.25
N HIS A 76 13.92 12.13 -12.47
CA HIS A 76 14.65 13.22 -13.11
C HIS A 76 13.78 14.46 -13.31
N THR A 77 12.51 14.30 -13.70
CA THR A 77 11.55 15.42 -13.76
C THR A 77 11.38 16.08 -12.38
N MET A 78 11.17 15.28 -11.33
CA MET A 78 11.05 15.79 -9.96
C MET A 78 12.30 16.54 -9.49
N LEU A 79 13.50 16.00 -9.76
CA LEU A 79 14.77 16.63 -9.39
C LEU A 79 15.06 17.90 -10.21
N SER A 80 14.56 17.99 -11.43
CA SER A 80 14.72 19.19 -12.27
C SER A 80 13.85 20.36 -11.78
N SER A 81 12.74 20.08 -11.08
CA SER A 81 11.84 21.08 -10.51
C SER A 81 11.40 20.75 -9.07
N PRO A 82 12.30 20.61 -8.08
CA PRO A 82 11.94 20.05 -6.77
C PRO A 82 10.84 20.80 -6.04
N LEU A 83 10.82 22.14 -6.14
CA LEU A 83 9.82 22.99 -5.49
C LEU A 83 8.41 22.84 -6.07
N GLU A 84 8.27 22.32 -7.29
CA GLU A 84 6.97 22.02 -7.91
C GLU A 84 6.40 20.69 -7.41
N TYR A 85 7.27 19.72 -7.11
CA TYR A 85 6.88 18.35 -6.76
C TYR A 85 6.90 18.05 -5.27
N LEU A 86 7.67 18.80 -4.49
CA LEU A 86 7.71 18.67 -3.04
C LEU A 86 6.40 19.16 -2.42
N PRO A 87 5.84 18.43 -1.43
CA PRO A 87 4.64 18.89 -0.75
C PRO A 87 4.88 20.23 -0.04
N PRO A 88 3.89 21.13 0.00
CA PRO A 88 4.00 22.38 0.73
C PRO A 88 4.23 22.14 2.22
N TRP A 89 5.03 22.99 2.86
CA TRP A 89 5.12 23.03 4.32
C TRP A 89 3.86 23.61 4.95
N ASP A 90 3.25 24.62 4.33
CA ASP A 90 2.03 25.26 4.84
C ASP A 90 0.84 24.28 4.70
N PRO A 91 0.20 23.88 5.82
CA PRO A 91 -0.95 22.99 5.78
C PRO A 91 -2.13 23.52 4.95
N LYS A 92 -2.26 24.86 4.84
CA LYS A 92 -3.29 25.47 4.01
C LYS A 92 -3.08 25.15 2.54
N ASP A 93 -1.83 25.16 2.08
CA ASP A 93 -1.50 24.83 0.70
C ASP A 93 -1.51 23.32 0.47
N TYR A 94 -1.00 22.53 1.43
CA TYR A 94 -0.99 21.07 1.34
C TYR A 94 -2.40 20.48 1.17
N SER A 95 -3.38 21.02 1.90
CA SER A 95 -4.77 20.53 1.93
C SER A 95 -5.73 21.30 1.00
N ALA A 96 -5.26 22.31 0.27
CA ALA A 96 -6.10 23.19 -0.55
C ALA A 96 -6.75 22.50 -1.77
N ARG A 97 -6.14 21.43 -2.28
CA ARG A 97 -6.56 20.74 -3.51
C ARG A 97 -6.51 19.25 -3.32
N TRP A 98 -7.16 18.51 -4.22
CA TRP A 98 -7.00 17.06 -4.29
C TRP A 98 -5.52 16.71 -4.44
N ASN A 99 -4.98 16.01 -3.44
CA ASN A 99 -3.54 15.95 -3.18
C ASN A 99 -2.97 14.53 -3.21
N GLU A 100 -3.66 13.59 -3.89
CA GLU A 100 -3.19 12.21 -4.04
C GLU A 100 -1.80 12.10 -4.67
N ILE A 101 -1.42 13.12 -5.46
CA ILE A 101 -0.12 13.21 -6.13
C ILE A 101 1.05 13.05 -5.16
N TYR A 102 0.90 13.51 -3.90
CA TYR A 102 1.98 13.48 -2.93
C TYR A 102 2.38 12.05 -2.56
N GLY A 103 1.41 11.22 -2.18
CA GLY A 103 1.66 9.80 -1.90
C GLY A 103 2.02 9.01 -3.16
N ASN A 104 1.38 9.32 -4.29
CA ASN A 104 1.60 8.62 -5.56
C ASN A 104 3.05 8.76 -6.05
N ASN A 105 3.57 9.99 -6.08
CA ASN A 105 4.93 10.25 -6.56
C ASN A 105 6.00 9.78 -5.56
N LEU A 106 5.70 9.85 -4.25
CA LEU A 106 6.62 9.38 -3.22
C LEU A 106 6.91 7.88 -3.35
N GLY A 107 5.93 7.06 -3.73
CA GLY A 107 6.15 5.63 -4.00
C GLY A 107 7.16 5.37 -5.14
N ALA A 108 7.04 6.13 -6.23
CA ALA A 108 7.99 6.04 -7.35
C ALA A 108 9.40 6.51 -6.96
N LEU A 109 9.50 7.63 -6.25
CA LEU A 109 10.77 8.17 -5.74
C LEU A 109 11.45 7.19 -4.78
N ALA A 110 10.69 6.58 -3.87
CA ALA A 110 11.24 5.61 -2.93
C ALA A 110 11.75 4.35 -3.65
N MET A 111 11.00 3.82 -4.63
CA MET A 111 11.46 2.68 -5.42
C MET A 111 12.73 3.01 -6.20
N PHE A 112 12.81 4.20 -6.81
CA PHE A 112 14.04 4.66 -7.46
C PHE A 112 15.23 4.67 -6.50
N CYS A 113 15.06 5.18 -5.28
CA CYS A 113 16.11 5.22 -4.26
C CYS A 113 16.54 3.82 -3.78
N VAL A 114 15.68 2.80 -3.88
CA VAL A 114 16.05 1.39 -3.64
C VAL A 114 16.92 0.85 -4.77
N LEU A 115 16.58 1.18 -6.02
CA LEU A 115 17.28 0.69 -7.21
C LEU A 115 18.63 1.41 -7.43
N TYR A 116 18.72 2.69 -7.07
CA TYR A 116 19.89 3.54 -7.30
C TYR A 116 20.35 4.23 -6.00
N PRO A 117 20.77 3.47 -4.97
CA PRO A 117 21.11 4.00 -3.65
C PRO A 117 22.32 4.95 -3.62
N GLU A 118 23.14 4.93 -4.66
CA GLU A 118 24.25 5.84 -4.91
C GLU A 118 23.80 7.26 -5.28
N ASN A 119 22.55 7.44 -5.73
CA ASN A 119 21.99 8.75 -6.02
C ASN A 119 21.58 9.45 -4.73
N ILE A 120 22.54 10.19 -4.15
CA ILE A 120 22.37 10.91 -2.89
C ILE A 120 21.32 12.01 -3.00
N GLU A 121 21.27 12.72 -4.14
CA GLU A 121 20.35 13.82 -4.39
C GLU A 121 18.88 13.36 -4.35
N ALA A 122 18.56 12.26 -5.03
CA ALA A 122 17.23 11.65 -5.00
C ALA A 122 16.85 11.20 -3.59
N ARG A 123 17.80 10.63 -2.85
CA ARG A 123 17.56 10.16 -1.48
C ARG A 123 17.32 11.31 -0.50
N ASP A 124 18.05 12.40 -0.64
CA ASP A 124 17.85 13.60 0.19
C ASP A 124 16.52 14.29 -0.18
N MET A 125 16.14 14.34 -1.46
CA MET A 125 14.82 14.77 -1.88
C MET A 125 13.72 13.88 -1.26
N ALA A 126 13.88 12.56 -1.26
CA ALA A 126 12.91 11.64 -0.66
C ALA A 126 12.73 11.88 0.85
N LYS A 127 13.83 12.18 1.55
CA LYS A 127 13.78 12.57 2.97
C LYS A 127 13.04 13.88 3.18
N ASP A 128 13.34 14.93 2.40
CA ASP A 128 12.62 16.21 2.49
C ASP A 128 11.13 16.05 2.16
N TYR A 129 10.81 15.22 1.17
CA TYR A 129 9.44 14.86 0.79
C TYR A 129 8.66 14.27 1.99
N MET A 130 9.25 13.26 2.63
CA MET A 130 8.65 12.62 3.80
C MET A 130 8.56 13.59 4.99
N GLU A 131 9.58 14.42 5.20
CA GLU A 131 9.56 15.44 6.25
C GLU A 131 8.37 16.41 6.11
N ARG A 132 8.12 16.90 4.90
CA ARG A 132 6.99 17.79 4.59
C ARG A 132 5.63 17.12 4.82
N MET A 133 5.48 15.86 4.41
CA MET A 133 4.25 15.10 4.66
C MET A 133 4.05 14.83 6.15
N ALA A 134 5.12 14.50 6.88
CA ALA A 134 5.09 14.21 8.32
C ALA A 134 4.76 15.43 9.18
N ALA A 135 5.02 16.64 8.70
CA ALA A 135 4.69 17.88 9.39
C ALA A 135 3.21 18.29 9.28
N GLN A 136 2.43 17.60 8.45
CA GLN A 136 1.04 17.97 8.22
C GLN A 136 0.14 17.59 9.40
N PRO A 137 -0.72 18.52 9.88
CA PRO A 137 -1.68 18.21 10.95
C PRO A 137 -2.81 17.28 10.49
N SER A 138 -3.04 17.19 9.17
CA SER A 138 -4.03 16.31 8.54
C SER A 138 -3.62 16.05 7.10
N TRP A 139 -3.89 14.85 6.61
CA TRP A 139 -3.78 14.49 5.19
C TRP A 139 -5.13 14.52 4.45
N LEU A 140 -6.20 14.97 5.11
CA LEU A 140 -7.48 15.22 4.44
C LEU A 140 -7.40 16.49 3.58
N VAL A 141 -8.17 16.50 2.50
CA VAL A 141 -8.40 17.70 1.70
C VAL A 141 -9.45 18.57 2.40
N LYS A 142 -9.17 19.88 2.49
CA LYS A 142 -9.94 20.82 3.32
C LYS A 142 -11.45 20.79 3.03
N ASP A 143 -11.83 20.78 1.76
CA ASP A 143 -13.22 20.84 1.33
C ASP A 143 -13.86 19.45 1.11
N ALA A 144 -13.13 18.38 1.45
CA ALA A 144 -13.61 16.99 1.43
C ALA A 144 -13.35 16.27 2.79
N PRO A 145 -13.83 16.81 3.93
CA PRO A 145 -13.50 16.31 5.26
C PRO A 145 -14.07 14.92 5.59
N TRP A 146 -14.96 14.42 4.74
CA TRP A 146 -15.62 13.11 4.89
C TRP A 146 -15.16 12.10 3.83
N ASP A 147 -14.16 12.47 3.01
CA ASP A 147 -13.55 11.59 2.02
C ASP A 147 -12.12 11.25 2.44
N GLU A 148 -11.90 9.98 2.78
CA GLU A 148 -10.61 9.49 3.24
C GLU A 148 -9.68 9.03 2.10
N VAL A 149 -10.10 9.08 0.82
CA VAL A 149 -9.22 8.68 -0.29
C VAL A 149 -7.91 9.49 -0.36
N PRO A 150 -7.88 10.83 -0.16
CA PRO A 150 -6.63 11.58 -0.12
C PRO A 150 -5.70 11.16 1.03
N LEU A 151 -6.29 10.84 2.19
CA LEU A 151 -5.58 10.25 3.33
C LEU A 151 -5.00 8.88 2.94
N ALA A 152 -5.77 8.05 2.24
CA ALA A 152 -5.34 6.72 1.80
C ALA A 152 -4.13 6.79 0.87
N HIS A 153 -4.16 7.70 -0.12
CA HIS A 153 -3.04 7.92 -1.03
C HIS A 153 -1.79 8.39 -0.30
N SER A 154 -1.93 9.37 0.59
CA SER A 154 -0.82 9.87 1.41
C SER A 154 -0.24 8.75 2.28
N LEU A 155 -1.09 7.99 2.97
CA LEU A 155 -0.68 6.92 3.88
C LEU A 155 0.00 5.76 3.16
N VAL A 156 -0.58 5.24 2.08
CA VAL A 156 0.02 4.09 1.37
C VAL A 156 1.37 4.46 0.76
N GLY A 157 1.51 5.65 0.18
CA GLY A 157 2.77 6.15 -0.37
C GLY A 157 3.82 6.37 0.71
N PHE A 158 3.44 7.04 1.81
CA PHE A 158 4.33 7.35 2.92
C PHE A 158 4.81 6.09 3.66
N ALA A 159 3.91 5.15 3.96
CA ALA A 159 4.26 3.89 4.62
C ALA A 159 5.12 2.99 3.72
N THR A 160 4.88 3.00 2.39
CA THR A 160 5.76 2.29 1.44
C THR A 160 7.15 2.89 1.41
N ALA A 161 7.26 4.22 1.36
CA ALA A 161 8.56 4.90 1.40
C ALA A 161 9.29 4.69 2.73
N TYR A 162 8.56 4.67 3.85
CA TYR A 162 9.11 4.33 5.16
C TYR A 162 9.75 2.93 5.16
N ASP A 163 9.04 1.92 4.65
CA ASP A 163 9.57 0.56 4.55
C ASP A 163 10.80 0.48 3.64
N PHE A 164 10.72 1.10 2.46
CA PHE A 164 11.79 1.03 1.45
C PHE A 164 13.06 1.77 1.88
N LEU A 165 12.90 2.91 2.55
CA LEU A 165 13.99 3.80 2.91
C LEU A 165 14.42 3.69 4.36
N TYR A 166 13.80 2.82 5.16
CA TYR A 166 14.01 2.70 6.61
C TYR A 166 15.48 2.77 7.02
N ASN A 167 16.35 2.00 6.36
CA ASN A 167 17.79 1.91 6.68
C ASN A 167 18.59 3.18 6.35
N TYR A 168 18.02 4.11 5.59
CA TYR A 168 18.63 5.40 5.24
C TYR A 168 18.12 6.56 6.10
N LEU A 169 17.04 6.36 6.85
CA LEU A 169 16.46 7.36 7.75
C LEU A 169 17.29 7.48 9.04
N SER A 170 17.32 8.68 9.61
CA SER A 170 17.84 8.86 10.98
C SER A 170 16.92 8.19 12.00
N LYS A 171 17.42 7.92 13.22
CA LYS A 171 16.59 7.35 14.29
C LYS A 171 15.38 8.24 14.61
N THR A 172 15.58 9.55 14.65
CA THR A 172 14.50 10.53 14.82
C THR A 172 13.46 10.43 13.71
N GLN A 173 13.88 10.26 12.46
CA GLN A 173 12.95 10.06 11.33
C GLN A 173 12.20 8.74 11.44
N GLN A 174 12.89 7.64 11.78
CA GLN A 174 12.27 6.33 11.96
C GLN A 174 11.15 6.38 13.03
N GLU A 175 11.40 7.02 14.16
CA GLU A 175 10.42 7.13 15.26
C GLU A 175 9.26 8.06 14.87
N LYS A 176 9.57 9.28 14.40
CA LYS A 176 8.56 10.28 14.04
C LYS A 176 7.65 9.79 12.91
N PHE A 177 8.22 9.23 11.85
CA PHE A 177 7.43 8.77 10.71
C PHE A 177 6.56 7.56 11.07
N LEU A 178 7.01 6.70 11.98
CA LEU A 178 6.18 5.60 12.49
C LEU A 178 4.96 6.11 13.26
N GLU A 179 5.13 7.16 14.08
CA GLU A 179 4.01 7.81 14.78
C GLU A 179 3.01 8.42 13.79
N VAL A 180 3.49 9.07 12.73
CA VAL A 180 2.64 9.60 11.66
C VAL A 180 1.83 8.49 10.98
N ILE A 181 2.48 7.37 10.63
CA ILE A 181 1.80 6.19 10.05
C ILE A 181 0.76 5.64 11.01
N ALA A 182 1.08 5.53 12.29
CA ALA A 182 0.16 5.03 13.32
C ALA A 182 -1.08 5.94 13.46
N ASN A 183 -0.90 7.26 13.48
CA ASN A 183 -1.98 8.22 13.62
C ASN A 183 -2.93 8.20 12.41
N ALA A 184 -2.37 8.24 11.19
CA ALA A 184 -3.16 8.16 9.96
C ALA A 184 -3.91 6.83 9.82
N SER A 185 -3.26 5.72 10.17
CA SER A 185 -3.88 4.38 10.15
C SER A 185 -4.97 4.25 11.20
N GLY A 186 -4.76 4.75 12.42
CA GLY A 186 -5.78 4.77 13.46
C GLY A 186 -7.02 5.55 13.05
N TYR A 187 -6.85 6.71 12.40
CA TYR A 187 -7.97 7.47 11.84
C TYR A 187 -8.72 6.69 10.74
N MET A 188 -8.00 6.06 9.82
CA MET A 188 -8.59 5.23 8.76
C MET A 188 -9.38 4.04 9.33
N TYR A 189 -8.85 3.40 10.38
CA TYR A 189 -9.54 2.33 11.10
C TYR A 189 -10.86 2.81 11.73
N GLU A 190 -10.83 3.92 12.47
CA GLU A 190 -12.01 4.46 13.14
C GLU A 190 -13.11 4.89 12.16
N THR A 191 -12.72 5.47 11.02
CA THR A 191 -13.66 5.90 9.98
C THR A 191 -14.28 4.73 9.22
N SER A 192 -13.61 3.57 9.15
CA SER A 192 -14.17 2.36 8.52
C SER A 192 -15.53 1.93 9.10
N TYR A 193 -15.79 2.21 10.37
CA TYR A 193 -17.07 1.90 11.02
C TYR A 193 -18.18 2.92 10.75
N ARG A 194 -17.85 4.07 10.15
CA ARG A 194 -18.74 5.25 10.07
C ARG A 194 -18.89 5.78 8.64
N ARG A 195 -18.36 5.08 7.65
CA ARG A 195 -18.30 5.53 6.25
C ARG A 195 -18.77 4.44 5.30
N GLY A 196 -19.35 4.89 4.18
CA GLY A 196 -19.88 4.00 3.13
C GLY A 196 -18.86 2.97 2.66
N TRP A 197 -17.60 3.37 2.47
CA TRP A 197 -16.53 2.47 2.02
C TRP A 197 -16.30 1.25 2.94
N GLY A 198 -16.68 1.33 4.22
CA GLY A 198 -16.61 0.20 5.15
C GLY A 198 -17.63 -0.92 4.88
N PHE A 199 -18.68 -0.65 4.10
CA PHE A 199 -19.77 -1.61 3.84
C PHE A 199 -20.35 -1.56 2.41
N GLN A 200 -19.89 -0.65 1.55
CA GLN A 200 -20.21 -0.60 0.11
C GLN A 200 -19.21 -1.46 -0.66
N TYR A 201 -19.44 -2.77 -0.66
CA TYR A 201 -18.55 -3.75 -1.29
C TYR A 201 -18.31 -3.47 -2.78
N LEU A 202 -17.09 -3.73 -3.24
CA LEU A 202 -16.60 -3.57 -4.62
C LEU A 202 -16.50 -2.13 -5.17
N HIS A 203 -17.01 -1.11 -4.46
CA HIS A 203 -16.81 0.29 -4.84
C HIS A 203 -15.35 0.72 -4.62
N ASN A 204 -14.74 1.44 -5.57
CA ASN A 204 -13.30 1.75 -5.60
C ASN A 204 -12.72 2.40 -4.32
N HIS A 205 -13.51 3.16 -3.57
CA HIS A 205 -13.06 3.75 -2.29
C HIS A 205 -12.72 2.67 -1.25
N GLN A 206 -13.43 1.53 -1.24
CA GLN A 206 -13.23 0.47 -0.27
C GLN A 206 -11.83 -0.17 -0.35
N PRO A 207 -11.40 -0.78 -1.48
CA PRO A 207 -10.08 -1.37 -1.57
C PRO A 207 -8.98 -0.31 -1.40
N THR A 208 -9.20 0.92 -1.88
CA THR A 208 -8.25 2.04 -1.72
C THR A 208 -7.97 2.33 -0.24
N ASN A 209 -9.02 2.55 0.55
CA ASN A 209 -8.88 2.87 1.97
C ASN A 209 -8.40 1.67 2.79
N CYS A 210 -8.90 0.46 2.48
CA CYS A 210 -8.45 -0.77 3.12
C CYS A 210 -6.96 -1.02 2.91
N MET A 211 -6.44 -0.77 1.70
CA MET A 211 -5.02 -0.99 1.41
C MET A 211 -4.09 -0.02 2.13
N ALA A 212 -4.49 1.25 2.26
CA ALA A 212 -3.73 2.20 3.05
C ALA A 212 -3.65 1.77 4.52
N LEU A 213 -4.78 1.33 5.09
CA LEU A 213 -4.82 0.81 6.46
C LEU A 213 -3.98 -0.47 6.62
N LEU A 214 -4.08 -1.42 5.69
CA LEU A 214 -3.30 -2.65 5.73
C LEU A 214 -1.80 -2.36 5.66
N THR A 215 -1.38 -1.45 4.78
CA THR A 215 0.04 -1.09 4.62
C THR A 215 0.60 -0.48 5.90
N GLY A 216 -0.11 0.48 6.51
CA GLY A 216 0.29 1.04 7.80
C GLY A 216 0.28 0.00 8.93
N SER A 217 -0.70 -0.90 8.92
CA SER A 217 -0.80 -2.01 9.87
C SER A 217 0.39 -2.98 9.79
N LEU A 218 0.81 -3.38 8.58
CA LEU A 218 1.98 -4.24 8.36
C LEU A 218 3.27 -3.58 8.84
N VAL A 219 3.46 -2.28 8.59
CA VAL A 219 4.62 -1.52 9.10
C VAL A 219 4.65 -1.52 10.63
N LEU A 220 3.51 -1.24 11.29
CA LEU A 220 3.43 -1.27 12.75
C LEU A 220 3.65 -2.68 13.32
N MET A 221 3.08 -3.70 12.67
CA MET A 221 3.26 -5.10 13.06
C MET A 221 4.73 -5.49 13.02
N ASN A 222 5.47 -5.08 11.97
CA ASN A 222 6.90 -5.34 11.84
C ASN A 222 7.72 -4.67 12.94
N GLN A 223 7.30 -3.47 13.38
CA GLN A 223 7.92 -2.71 14.47
C GLN A 223 7.45 -3.18 15.87
N GLY A 224 6.61 -4.21 15.96
CA GLY A 224 6.18 -4.83 17.22
C GLY A 224 4.96 -4.18 17.89
N TYR A 225 4.24 -3.29 17.21
CA TYR A 225 2.99 -2.67 17.69
C TYR A 225 1.78 -3.57 17.40
N LEU A 226 1.77 -4.74 18.03
CA LEU A 226 0.86 -5.83 17.68
C LEU A 226 -0.59 -5.60 18.07
N GLN A 227 -0.87 -4.80 19.11
CA GLN A 227 -2.24 -4.57 19.59
C GLN A 227 -3.05 -3.77 18.57
N GLU A 228 -2.55 -2.60 18.18
CA GLU A 228 -3.18 -1.77 17.15
C GLU A 228 -3.19 -2.48 15.80
N ALA A 229 -2.04 -3.03 15.37
CA ALA A 229 -1.93 -3.68 14.08
C ALA A 229 -2.89 -4.87 13.93
N TYR A 230 -3.09 -5.68 14.98
CA TYR A 230 -4.02 -6.80 14.93
C TYR A 230 -5.47 -6.34 14.65
N LEU A 231 -5.95 -5.31 15.35
CA LEU A 231 -7.32 -4.80 15.15
C LEU A 231 -7.51 -4.26 13.74
N TRP A 232 -6.53 -3.51 13.25
CA TRP A 232 -6.57 -2.90 11.92
C TRP A 232 -6.53 -3.96 10.81
N THR A 233 -5.60 -4.91 10.91
CA THR A 233 -5.50 -6.04 9.97
C THR A 233 -6.81 -6.84 9.95
N LYS A 234 -7.35 -7.21 11.13
CA LYS A 234 -8.61 -7.96 11.22
C LYS A 234 -9.77 -7.23 10.53
N GLN A 235 -9.90 -5.93 10.73
CA GLN A 235 -10.95 -5.13 10.11
C GLN A 235 -10.79 -5.09 8.58
N VAL A 236 -9.58 -4.87 8.08
CA VAL A 236 -9.31 -4.88 6.63
C VAL A 236 -9.65 -6.23 6.02
N LEU A 237 -9.15 -7.34 6.59
CA LEU A 237 -9.45 -8.68 6.10
C LEU A 237 -10.96 -8.93 6.10
N THR A 238 -11.67 -8.56 7.17
CA THR A 238 -13.12 -8.75 7.25
C THR A 238 -13.88 -8.03 6.12
N ILE A 239 -13.46 -6.82 5.75
CA ILE A 239 -14.08 -6.05 4.67
C ILE A 239 -13.73 -6.65 3.30
N MET A 240 -12.43 -6.87 3.06
CA MET A 240 -11.91 -7.27 1.75
C MET A 240 -12.28 -8.71 1.39
N GLU A 241 -12.24 -9.65 2.33
CA GLU A 241 -12.62 -11.05 2.10
C GLU A 241 -14.10 -11.18 1.73
N LYS A 242 -14.99 -10.38 2.35
CA LYS A 242 -16.41 -10.34 1.96
C LYS A 242 -16.57 -9.84 0.53
N SER A 243 -15.83 -8.79 0.15
CA SER A 243 -15.83 -8.28 -1.21
C SER A 243 -15.34 -9.31 -2.22
N LEU A 244 -14.27 -10.05 -1.93
CA LEU A 244 -13.78 -11.12 -2.81
C LEU A 244 -14.80 -12.25 -2.96
N ILE A 245 -15.49 -12.65 -1.89
CA ILE A 245 -16.59 -13.62 -2.00
C ILE A 245 -17.68 -13.12 -2.97
N LEU A 246 -18.09 -11.85 -2.85
CA LEU A 246 -19.09 -11.26 -3.76
C LEU A 246 -18.57 -11.14 -5.19
N LEU A 247 -17.28 -10.88 -5.37
CA LEU A 247 -16.65 -10.76 -6.68
C LEU A 247 -16.65 -12.07 -7.48
N ARG A 248 -16.82 -13.23 -6.82
CA ARG A 248 -16.98 -14.53 -7.50
C ARG A 248 -18.17 -14.57 -8.46
N GLU A 249 -19.23 -13.83 -8.13
CA GLU A 249 -20.44 -13.77 -8.97
C GLU A 249 -20.22 -12.96 -10.26
N VAL A 250 -19.13 -12.20 -10.34
CA VAL A 250 -18.74 -11.45 -11.55
C VAL A 250 -17.94 -12.37 -12.48
N THR A 251 -18.67 -13.07 -13.35
CA THR A 251 -18.14 -14.18 -14.16
C THR A 251 -17.36 -13.76 -15.42
N ASP A 252 -17.41 -12.49 -15.81
CA ASP A 252 -16.78 -11.97 -17.04
C ASP A 252 -15.51 -11.15 -16.78
N GLY A 253 -15.07 -11.05 -15.53
CA GLY A 253 -13.87 -10.32 -15.13
C GLY A 253 -14.03 -8.80 -15.12
N SER A 254 -15.23 -8.27 -15.38
CA SER A 254 -15.50 -6.84 -15.43
C SER A 254 -15.60 -6.19 -14.05
N LEU A 255 -15.66 -4.86 -14.03
CA LEU A 255 -16.07 -4.07 -12.87
C LEU A 255 -17.11 -3.05 -13.31
N TYR A 256 -18.19 -2.93 -12.54
CA TYR A 256 -19.37 -2.13 -12.92
C TYR A 256 -19.07 -0.61 -13.04
N GLU A 257 -17.98 -0.13 -12.43
CA GLU A 257 -17.56 1.28 -12.46
C GLU A 257 -16.83 1.67 -13.77
N GLY A 258 -16.73 0.72 -14.72
CA GLY A 258 -16.04 0.91 -15.98
C GLY A 258 -14.52 0.82 -15.85
N VAL A 259 -13.81 0.96 -16.97
CA VAL A 259 -12.36 0.67 -17.05
C VAL A 259 -11.54 1.64 -16.19
N ALA A 260 -11.88 2.93 -16.21
CA ALA A 260 -11.12 3.95 -15.47
C ALA A 260 -11.17 3.71 -13.95
N TYR A 261 -12.36 3.64 -13.35
CA TYR A 261 -12.50 3.34 -11.92
C TYR A 261 -12.18 1.87 -11.61
N GLY A 262 -12.40 0.95 -12.54
CA GLY A 262 -11.96 -0.44 -12.41
C GLY A 262 -10.43 -0.56 -12.26
N SER A 263 -9.65 0.24 -12.99
CA SER A 263 -8.19 0.32 -12.81
C SER A 263 -7.79 0.86 -11.43
N TYR A 264 -8.60 1.78 -10.89
CA TYR A 264 -8.42 2.32 -9.55
C TYR A 264 -8.69 1.26 -8.47
N THR A 265 -9.78 0.50 -8.62
CA THR A 265 -10.12 -0.66 -7.77
C THR A 265 -9.02 -1.72 -7.80
N THR A 266 -8.60 -2.13 -9.00
CA THR A 266 -7.64 -3.23 -9.18
C THR A 266 -6.23 -2.89 -8.73
N ARG A 267 -5.81 -1.61 -8.78
CA ARG A 267 -4.56 -1.15 -8.14
C ARG A 267 -4.46 -1.64 -6.70
N SER A 268 -5.50 -1.40 -5.90
CA SER A 268 -5.51 -1.77 -4.49
C SER A 268 -5.88 -3.24 -4.28
N LEU A 269 -6.78 -3.80 -5.09
CA LEU A 269 -7.15 -5.22 -4.97
C LEU A 269 -5.95 -6.15 -5.26
N PHE A 270 -5.09 -5.82 -6.22
CA PHE A 270 -3.91 -6.64 -6.51
C PHE A 270 -2.81 -6.48 -5.46
N GLN A 271 -2.66 -5.28 -4.88
CA GLN A 271 -1.81 -5.10 -3.70
C GLN A 271 -2.32 -5.95 -2.53
N TYR A 272 -3.64 -5.99 -2.32
CA TYR A 272 -4.26 -6.82 -1.28
C TYR A 272 -3.88 -8.29 -1.48
N MET A 273 -4.24 -8.87 -2.63
CA MET A 273 -3.97 -10.28 -2.95
C MET A 273 -2.49 -10.65 -2.76
N PHE A 274 -1.58 -9.77 -3.21
CA PHE A 274 -0.14 -10.00 -3.04
C PHE A 274 0.30 -9.95 -1.57
N LEU A 275 -0.06 -8.89 -0.84
CA LEU A 275 0.42 -8.69 0.53
C LEU A 275 -0.18 -9.70 1.51
N VAL A 276 -1.47 -10.06 1.37
CA VAL A 276 -2.08 -11.04 2.27
C VAL A 276 -1.58 -12.47 2.01
N GLN A 277 -1.23 -12.80 0.77
CA GLN A 277 -0.51 -14.04 0.47
C GLN A 277 0.88 -14.03 1.09
N ARG A 278 1.66 -12.97 0.87
CA ARG A 278 3.05 -12.89 1.36
C ARG A 278 3.14 -12.91 2.88
N HIS A 279 2.27 -12.18 3.58
CA HIS A 279 2.38 -11.95 5.02
C HIS A 279 1.47 -12.86 5.86
N PHE A 280 0.43 -13.46 5.28
CA PHE A 280 -0.55 -14.27 6.00
C PHE A 280 -0.94 -15.58 5.29
N GLU A 281 -0.34 -15.90 4.12
CA GLU A 281 -0.66 -17.07 3.29
C GLU A 281 -2.17 -17.19 2.95
N ILE A 282 -2.83 -16.05 2.83
CA ILE A 282 -4.20 -15.97 2.32
C ILE A 282 -4.13 -15.90 0.78
N ASN A 283 -4.46 -16.99 0.11
CA ASN A 283 -4.29 -17.14 -1.34
C ASN A 283 -5.58 -16.85 -2.13
N HIS A 284 -5.52 -15.87 -3.03
CA HIS A 284 -6.62 -15.47 -3.91
C HIS A 284 -6.30 -15.61 -5.40
N PHE A 285 -5.19 -16.26 -5.76
CA PHE A 285 -4.69 -16.28 -7.14
C PHE A 285 -5.40 -17.31 -8.04
N GLY A 286 -6.24 -18.17 -7.48
CA GLY A 286 -7.16 -19.04 -8.22
C GLY A 286 -8.55 -18.44 -8.39
N HIS A 287 -8.79 -17.21 -7.93
CA HIS A 287 -10.12 -16.58 -7.94
C HIS A 287 -10.71 -16.50 -9.37
N PRO A 288 -11.97 -16.93 -9.59
CA PRO A 288 -12.55 -17.06 -10.92
C PRO A 288 -12.60 -15.74 -11.70
N TRP A 289 -12.97 -14.63 -11.04
CA TRP A 289 -12.96 -13.29 -11.64
C TRP A 289 -11.55 -12.88 -12.10
N LEU A 290 -10.49 -13.20 -11.34
CA LEU A 290 -9.13 -12.80 -11.67
C LEU A 290 -8.67 -13.43 -12.99
N LYS A 291 -9.05 -14.70 -13.21
CA LYS A 291 -8.76 -15.43 -14.46
C LYS A 291 -9.44 -14.79 -15.68
N GLN A 292 -10.58 -14.14 -15.50
CA GLN A 292 -11.31 -13.46 -16.58
C GLN A 292 -10.94 -11.99 -16.74
N HIS A 293 -10.33 -11.36 -15.73
CA HIS A 293 -10.07 -9.92 -15.70
C HIS A 293 -9.22 -9.41 -16.87
N PHE A 294 -8.35 -10.25 -17.45
CA PHE A 294 -7.64 -9.90 -18.69
C PHE A 294 -8.60 -9.51 -19.83
N ALA A 295 -9.73 -10.21 -19.96
CA ALA A 295 -10.72 -9.91 -20.98
C ALA A 295 -11.31 -8.50 -20.82
N PHE A 296 -11.52 -8.04 -19.57
CA PHE A 296 -12.00 -6.69 -19.30
C PHE A 296 -11.05 -5.64 -19.90
N MET A 297 -9.75 -5.69 -19.59
CA MET A 297 -8.78 -4.73 -20.13
C MET A 297 -8.57 -4.89 -21.64
N TYR A 298 -8.46 -6.13 -22.13
CA TYR A 298 -8.14 -6.42 -23.52
C TYR A 298 -9.29 -6.10 -24.49
N ARG A 299 -10.55 -6.27 -24.05
CA ARG A 299 -11.72 -6.08 -24.92
C ARG A 299 -12.30 -4.66 -24.87
N THR A 300 -11.84 -3.82 -23.95
CA THR A 300 -12.29 -2.43 -23.82
C THR A 300 -11.32 -1.41 -24.40
N ILE A 301 -10.14 -1.84 -24.85
CA ILE A 301 -9.23 -0.95 -25.57
C ILE A 301 -9.75 -0.72 -27.01
N LEU A 302 -9.72 0.52 -27.46
CA LEU A 302 -10.05 0.88 -28.84
C LEU A 302 -8.83 0.65 -29.76
N PRO A 303 -8.99 0.61 -31.09
CA PRO A 303 -7.86 0.54 -32.00
C PRO A 303 -6.89 1.72 -31.81
N GLY A 304 -5.62 1.43 -31.49
CA GLY A 304 -4.57 2.42 -31.23
C GLY A 304 -3.82 2.12 -29.94
#